data_AF-A0A7W0RUG2-F1
#
_entry.id   AF-A0A7W0RUG2-F1
#
_cell.length_a   1.000
_cell.length_b   1.000
_cell.length_c   1.000
_cell.angle_alpha   90.00
_cell.angle_beta   90.00
_cell.angle_gamma   90.00
#
_symmetry.space_group_name_H-M   'P 1'
#
loop_
_entity.id
_entity.type
_entity.pdbx_description
1 polymer ?
#
loop_
_entity_poly.entity_id
_entity_poly.type
_entity_poly.pdbx_seq_one_letter_code
_entity_poly.pdbx_strand_id
1 'polypeptide(L)'
;SENIKAGVRNIKYHLDYIGWLTDHRRWLAGNAMTIADFAAAAHLSCLDYVGDVDWARNAGLHDWYSKIKSRPAFRSILADLVPGFNPPQHYADLDF
;
A
#
# COMPACT_ATOMS: atom_id res chain seq x y z
N SER A 1 13.61 -9.93 -16.10
CA SER A 1 14.62 -8.86 -15.92
C SER A 1 15.18 -8.93 -14.51
N GLU A 2 16.49 -8.72 -14.33
CA GLU A 2 17.17 -8.71 -13.02
C GLU A 2 16.62 -7.61 -12.10
N ASN A 3 16.34 -6.44 -12.64
CA ASN A 3 15.80 -5.29 -11.90
C ASN A 3 14.43 -5.59 -11.25
N ILE A 4 13.56 -6.32 -11.95
CA ILE A 4 12.25 -6.72 -11.41
C ILE A 4 12.43 -7.66 -10.21
N LYS A 5 13.34 -8.65 -10.33
CA LYS A 5 13.64 -9.58 -9.24
C LYS A 5 14.24 -8.87 -8.03
N ALA A 6 15.11 -7.90 -8.26
CA ALA A 6 15.67 -7.06 -7.21
C ALA A 6 14.57 -6.23 -6.51
N GLY A 7 13.65 -5.63 -7.28
CA GLY A 7 12.50 -4.88 -6.75
C GLY A 7 11.61 -5.72 -5.84
N VAL A 8 11.19 -6.91 -6.31
CA VAL A 8 10.35 -7.84 -5.53
C VAL A 8 11.04 -8.32 -4.24
N ARG A 9 12.38 -8.39 -4.23
CA ARG A 9 13.11 -8.69 -2.99
C ARG A 9 13.15 -7.49 -2.05
N ASN A 10 13.43 -6.31 -2.58
CA ASN A 10 13.64 -5.11 -1.77
C ASN A 10 12.33 -4.59 -1.17
N ILE A 11 11.19 -4.75 -1.85
CA ILE A 11 9.91 -4.26 -1.35
C ILE A 11 9.55 -4.86 0.01
N LYS A 12 9.90 -6.14 0.24
CA LYS A 12 9.65 -6.83 1.52
C LYS A 12 10.22 -6.08 2.72
N TYR A 13 11.44 -5.56 2.59
CA TYR A 13 12.08 -4.75 3.62
C TYR A 13 11.31 -3.45 3.90
N HIS A 14 10.82 -2.79 2.84
CA HIS A 14 10.03 -1.57 2.99
C HIS A 14 8.66 -1.82 3.64
N LEU A 15 8.00 -2.94 3.30
CA LEU A 15 6.73 -3.35 3.93
C LEU A 15 6.93 -3.61 5.43
N ASP A 16 8.01 -4.30 5.81
CA ASP A 16 8.34 -4.55 7.22
C ASP A 16 8.63 -3.25 7.96
N TYR A 17 9.34 -2.32 7.32
CA TYR A 17 9.64 -1.02 7.92
C TYR A 17 8.39 -0.16 8.12
N ILE A 18 7.47 -0.15 7.14
CA ILE A 18 6.19 0.54 7.27
C ILE A 18 5.37 -0.09 8.40
N GLY A 19 5.29 -1.42 8.46
CA GLY A 19 4.66 -2.15 9.55
C GLY A 19 5.25 -1.79 10.92
N TRP A 20 6.58 -1.75 11.03
CA TRP A 20 7.25 -1.33 12.26
C TRP A 20 6.89 0.11 12.65
N LEU A 21 6.80 1.03 11.69
CA LEU A 21 6.36 2.41 11.96
C LEU A 21 4.92 2.46 12.48
N THR A 22 4.00 1.67 11.91
CA THR A 22 2.58 1.67 12.28
C THR A 22 2.31 0.96 13.60
N ASP A 23 3.18 0.03 14.02
CA ASP A 23 3.13 -0.57 15.36
C ASP A 23 3.49 0.43 16.48
N HIS A 24 4.32 1.43 16.18
CA HIS A 24 4.82 2.39 17.17
C HIS A 24 4.19 3.78 17.05
N ARG A 25 3.48 4.06 15.96
CA ARG A 25 2.95 5.39 15.62
C ARG A 25 1.58 5.28 14.98
N ARG A 26 0.75 6.31 15.16
CA ARG A 26 -0.58 6.37 14.54
C ARG A 26 -0.53 6.53 13.01
N TRP A 27 0.43 7.29 12.52
CA TRP A 27 0.72 7.58 11.11
C TRP A 27 2.24 7.52 10.90
N LEU A 28 2.71 7.42 9.64
CA LEU A 28 4.12 7.13 9.37
C LEU A 28 5.09 8.15 9.99
N ALA A 29 4.70 9.42 9.97
CA ALA A 29 5.49 10.52 10.52
C ALA A 29 5.18 10.88 12.00
N GLY A 30 4.23 10.19 12.65
CA GLY A 30 3.87 10.46 14.05
C GLY A 30 2.38 10.35 14.34
N ASN A 31 1.83 11.31 15.10
CA ASN A 31 0.45 11.25 15.58
C ASN A 31 -0.59 11.84 14.60
N ALA A 32 -0.14 12.56 13.58
CA ALA A 32 -0.99 13.16 12.55
C ALA A 32 -0.59 12.63 11.17
N MET A 33 -1.58 12.52 10.28
CA MET A 33 -1.36 12.16 8.88
C MET A 33 -0.59 13.26 8.17
N THR A 34 0.36 12.87 7.33
CA THR A 34 1.22 13.79 6.58
C THR A 34 1.37 13.34 5.14
N ILE A 35 2.15 14.09 4.36
CA ILE A 35 2.54 13.69 3.01
C ILE A 35 3.30 12.35 2.98
N ALA A 36 3.94 11.94 4.09
CA ALA A 36 4.61 10.64 4.18
C ALA A 36 3.61 9.49 3.95
N ASP A 37 2.41 9.59 4.54
CA ASP A 37 1.37 8.58 4.41
C ASP A 37 0.85 8.50 2.96
N PHE A 38 0.59 9.66 2.34
CA PHE A 38 0.15 9.71 0.94
C PHE A 38 1.21 9.21 -0.03
N ALA A 39 2.48 9.56 0.18
CA ALA A 39 3.57 9.10 -0.67
C ALA A 39 3.72 7.58 -0.59
N ALA A 40 3.72 7.01 0.62
CA ALA A 40 3.79 5.56 0.81
C ALA A 40 2.57 4.85 0.21
N ALA A 41 1.36 5.35 0.47
CA ALA A 41 0.13 4.75 -0.03
C ALA A 41 0.04 4.80 -1.56
N ALA A 42 0.49 5.87 -2.21
CA ALA A 42 0.52 5.97 -3.67
C ALA A 42 1.49 4.96 -4.31
N HIS A 43 2.64 4.71 -3.69
CA HIS A 43 3.56 3.66 -4.16
C HIS A 43 2.97 2.27 -3.94
N LEU A 44 2.35 2.04 -2.78
CA LEU A 44 1.70 0.78 -2.47
C LEU A 44 0.48 0.50 -3.34
N SER A 45 -0.30 1.50 -3.74
CA SER A 45 -1.43 1.30 -4.65
C SER A 45 -0.98 0.81 -6.01
N CYS A 46 0.15 1.27 -6.53
CA CYS A 46 0.71 0.74 -7.78
C CYS A 46 1.10 -0.75 -7.65
N LEU A 47 1.61 -1.15 -6.48
CA LEU A 47 1.99 -2.55 -6.22
C LEU A 47 0.77 -3.44 -5.95
N ASP A 48 -0.23 -2.91 -5.26
CA ASP A 48 -1.50 -3.60 -5.00
C ASP A 48 -2.29 -3.79 -6.30
N TYR A 49 -2.24 -2.81 -7.21
CA TYR A 49 -2.85 -2.91 -8.54
C TYR A 49 -2.32 -4.11 -9.34
N VAL A 50 -1.04 -4.47 -9.18
CA VAL A 50 -0.44 -5.63 -9.85
C VAL A 50 -0.47 -6.91 -9.00
N GLY A 51 -1.00 -6.84 -7.77
CA GLY A 51 -1.13 -7.98 -6.87
C GLY A 51 0.16 -8.43 -6.17
N ASP A 52 1.19 -7.57 -6.12
CA ASP A 52 2.51 -7.90 -5.58
C ASP A 52 2.69 -7.50 -4.09
N VAL A 53 1.59 -7.21 -3.38
CA VAL A 53 1.62 -6.89 -1.95
C VAL A 53 1.08 -8.06 -1.13
N ASP A 54 1.91 -8.59 -0.23
CA ASP A 54 1.53 -9.61 0.75
C ASP A 54 0.93 -8.93 1.99
N TRP A 55 -0.39 -8.73 1.99
CA TRP A 55 -1.12 -8.09 3.08
C TRP A 55 -1.13 -8.91 4.39
N ALA A 56 -0.93 -10.23 4.32
CA ALA A 56 -0.84 -11.10 5.49
C ALA A 56 0.50 -10.97 6.24
N ARG A 57 1.49 -10.29 5.65
CA ARG A 57 2.83 -10.12 6.23
C ARG A 57 2.84 -9.34 7.54
N ASN A 58 2.02 -8.29 7.65
CA ASN A 58 2.00 -7.42 8.82
C ASN A 58 0.61 -6.78 8.99
N ALA A 59 -0.03 -7.03 10.13
CA ALA A 59 -1.37 -6.52 10.43
C ALA A 59 -1.41 -4.98 10.60
N GLY A 60 -0.37 -4.37 11.18
CA GLY A 60 -0.28 -2.92 11.34
C GLY A 60 -0.16 -2.19 10.01
N LEU A 61 0.57 -2.75 9.04
CA LEU A 61 0.63 -2.26 7.66
C LEU A 61 -0.75 -2.35 6.99
N HIS A 62 -1.39 -3.50 7.11
CA HIS A 62 -2.72 -3.75 6.54
C HIS A 62 -3.75 -2.73 7.06
N ASP A 63 -3.90 -2.63 8.37
CA ASP A 63 -4.83 -1.71 9.03
C ASP A 63 -4.57 -0.24 8.67
N TRP A 64 -3.29 0.15 8.56
CA TRP A 64 -2.91 1.50 8.14
C TRP A 64 -3.31 1.75 6.68
N TYR A 65 -3.07 0.80 5.78
CA TYR A 65 -3.41 0.97 4.37
C TYR A 65 -4.93 1.00 4.16
N SER A 66 -5.71 0.14 4.82
CA SER A 66 -7.19 0.17 4.77
C SER A 66 -7.75 1.51 5.25
N LYS A 67 -7.15 2.13 6.29
CA LYS A 67 -7.51 3.49 6.74
C LYS A 67 -7.22 4.58 5.71
N ILE A 68 -6.19 4.43 4.88
CA ILE A 68 -5.89 5.39 3.80
C ILE A 68 -6.81 5.15 2.61
N LYS A 69 -6.96 3.88 2.20
CA LYS A 69 -7.75 3.44 1.06
C LYS A 69 -9.22 3.84 1.15
N SER A 70 -9.78 3.83 2.36
CA SER A 70 -11.16 4.25 2.64
C SER A 70 -11.41 5.76 2.56
N ARG A 71 -10.37 6.60 2.38
CA ARG A 71 -10.54 8.06 2.34
C ARG A 71 -11.03 8.55 0.98
N PRO A 72 -11.87 9.60 0.93
CA PRO A 72 -12.35 10.16 -0.34
C PRO A 72 -11.25 10.56 -1.32
N ALA A 73 -10.10 11.04 -0.82
CA ALA A 73 -8.96 11.41 -1.63
C ALA A 73 -8.31 10.23 -2.39
N PHE A 74 -8.54 8.99 -1.94
CA PHE A 74 -7.99 7.79 -2.56
C PHE A 74 -8.94 7.18 -3.60
N ARG A 75 -10.23 7.56 -3.60
CA ARG A 75 -11.25 6.98 -4.48
C ARG A 75 -10.91 7.10 -5.96
N SER A 76 -10.30 8.20 -6.39
CA SER A 76 -9.89 8.36 -7.80
C SER A 76 -8.83 7.35 -8.20
N ILE A 77 -7.85 7.06 -7.33
CA ILE A 77 -6.79 6.09 -7.56
C ILE A 77 -7.35 4.66 -7.67
N LEU A 78 -8.36 4.35 -6.85
CA LEU A 78 -9.03 3.04 -6.92
C LEU A 78 -9.89 2.85 -8.17
N ALA A 79 -10.29 3.94 -8.81
CA ALA A 79 -11.06 3.93 -10.05
C ALA A 79 -10.16 3.93 -11.30
N ASP A 80 -8.85 4.13 -11.15
CA ASP A 80 -7.92 4.10 -12.26
C ASP A 80 -7.83 2.69 -12.85
N LEU A 81 -7.94 2.59 -14.17
CA LEU A 81 -7.78 1.36 -14.92
C LEU A 81 -6.72 1.55 -16.00
N VAL A 82 -5.72 0.68 -15.97
CA VAL A 82 -4.65 0.65 -16.97
C VAL A 82 -5.03 -0.37 -18.06
N PRO A 83 -5.19 0.05 -19.33
CA PRO A 83 -5.52 -0.87 -20.42
C PRO A 83 -4.56 -2.05 -20.50
N GLY A 84 -5.09 -3.27 -20.56
CA GLY A 84 -4.30 -4.50 -20.61
C GLY A 84 -3.84 -5.04 -19.25
N PHE A 85 -4.15 -4.36 -18.14
CA PHE A 85 -3.87 -4.83 -16.79
C PHE A 85 -5.16 -4.86 -15.96
N ASN A 86 -5.60 -6.06 -15.60
CA ASN A 86 -6.73 -6.23 -14.71
C ASN A 86 -6.21 -6.28 -13.26
N PRO A 87 -6.66 -5.37 -12.39
CA PRO A 87 -6.24 -5.42 -11.00
C PRO A 87 -6.90 -6.62 -10.28
N PRO A 88 -6.31 -7.08 -9.17
CA PRO A 88 -6.94 -8.04 -8.28
C PRO A 88 -8.33 -7.58 -7.83
N GLN A 89 -9.23 -8.52 -7.52
CA GLN A 89 -10.59 -8.20 -7.05
C GLN A 89 -10.58 -7.32 -5.79
N HIS A 90 -9.59 -7.52 -4.92
CA HIS A 90 -9.44 -6.78 -3.68
C HIS A 90 -8.90 -5.35 -3.87
N TYR A 91 -8.44 -4.97 -5.07
CA TYR A 91 -7.83 -3.66 -5.29
C TYR A 91 -8.81 -2.51 -5.03
N ALA A 92 -10.08 -2.63 -5.44
CA ALA A 92 -11.10 -1.62 -5.14
C ALA A 92 -11.90 -1.93 -3.86
N ASP A 93 -11.67 -3.08 -3.24
CA ASP A 93 -12.33 -3.48 -2.01
C ASP A 93 -11.73 -2.72 -0.81
N LEU A 94 -12.59 -2.21 0.07
CA LEU A 94 -12.17 -1.49 1.27
C LEU A 94 -11.98 -2.43 2.47
N ASP A 95 -12.56 -3.64 2.41
CA ASP A 95 -12.54 -4.66 3.47
C ASP A 95 -11.62 -5.86 3.12
N PHE A 96 -10.64 -5.62 2.24
CA PHE A 96 -9.64 -6.60 1.79
C PHE A 96 -8.76 -7.15 2.92
#